data_AF-A0A414BJ98-F1
#
_entry.id   AF-A0A414BJ98-F1
#
_cell.length_a   1.000
_cell.length_b   1.000
_cell.length_c   1.000
_cell.angle_alpha   90.00
_cell.angle_beta   90.00
_cell.angle_gamma   90.00
#
_symmetry.space_group_name_H-M   'P 1'
#
loop_
_entity.id
_entity.type
_entity.pdbx_description
1 polymer ?
#
loop_
_entity_poly.entity_id
_entity_poly.type
_entity_poly.pdbx_seq_one_letter_code
_entity_poly.pdbx_strand_id
1 'polypeptide(L)'
;MYRPDFKEFLLENANTKRLSYYGKVSIDSYTYQEDIPQIDWVLSDSTKMICGYLCHQATAVFRGRNWIAWFCDIPKSVGPWKLNGLPGLILEAQSEDKEHTFTAISVRKSSSPIIVRDTEYFKTTREHFNKAVADYKSDPTKSWKNSPLAPKDMNGKTMPIPKRKLFYNPLEKE
;
A
#
# COMPACT_ATOMS: atom_id res chain seq x y z
N MET A 1 9.53 21.65 1.23
CA MET A 1 8.41 20.89 1.83
C MET A 1 8.02 19.77 0.88
N TYR A 2 8.27 18.51 1.25
CA TYR A 2 7.83 17.37 0.43
C TYR A 2 6.31 17.19 0.58
N ARG A 3 5.58 17.26 -0.54
CA ARG A 3 4.11 17.17 -0.57
C ARG A 3 3.72 16.00 -1.47
N PRO A 4 3.46 14.82 -0.91
CA PRO A 4 3.02 13.68 -1.70
C PRO A 4 1.61 13.96 -2.28
N ASP A 5 1.47 13.92 -3.61
CA ASP A 5 0.17 13.86 -4.29
C ASP A 5 -0.19 12.40 -4.63
N PHE A 6 0.02 11.50 -3.67
CA PHE A 6 -0.30 10.09 -3.85
C PHE A 6 -1.78 9.84 -3.57
N LYS A 7 -2.42 9.06 -4.44
CA LYS A 7 -3.81 8.62 -4.25
C LYS A 7 -3.96 7.67 -3.05
N GLU A 8 -2.89 6.97 -2.71
CA GLU A 8 -2.80 6.05 -1.59
C GLU A 8 -1.43 6.20 -0.92
N PHE A 9 -1.37 6.19 0.40
CA PHE A 9 -0.12 6.24 1.15
C PHE A 9 -0.29 5.63 2.54
N LEU A 10 0.86 5.26 3.13
CA LEU A 10 0.98 4.78 4.49
C LEU A 10 1.79 5.79 5.31
N LEU A 11 1.40 5.97 6.57
CA LEU A 11 2.12 6.78 7.53
C LEU A 11 2.44 5.93 8.76
N GLU A 12 3.72 5.71 9.01
CA GLU A 12 4.20 5.11 10.25
C GLU A 12 4.50 6.22 11.26
N ASN A 13 3.84 6.18 12.41
CA ASN A 13 4.12 7.08 13.51
C ASN A 13 5.11 6.42 14.48
N ALA A 14 6.37 6.88 14.46
CA ALA A 14 7.44 6.31 15.27
C ALA A 14 7.20 6.42 16.79
N ASN A 15 6.43 7.42 17.25
CA ASN A 15 6.13 7.66 18.66
C ASN A 15 5.02 6.75 19.17
N THR A 16 3.96 6.56 18.37
CA THR A 16 2.80 5.76 18.78
C THR A 16 2.87 4.31 18.32
N LYS A 17 3.85 3.96 17.48
CA LYS A 17 4.01 2.63 16.86
C LYS A 17 2.75 2.17 16.10
N ARG A 18 2.04 3.14 15.51
CA ARG A 18 0.86 2.89 14.69
C ARG A 18 1.16 3.14 13.22
N LEU A 19 0.57 2.30 12.39
CA LEU A 19 0.55 2.43 10.94
C LEU A 19 -0.83 2.93 10.52
N SER A 20 -0.88 4.07 9.84
CA SER A 20 -2.11 4.60 9.25
C SER A 20 -2.08 4.41 7.73
N TYR A 21 -3.12 3.79 7.18
CA TYR A 21 -3.32 3.69 5.74
C TYR A 21 -4.33 4.72 5.27
N TYR A 22 -4.10 5.28 4.09
CA TYR A 22 -4.99 6.17 3.39
C TYR A 22 -5.12 5.70 1.95
N GLY A 23 -6.35 5.55 1.47
CA GLY A 23 -6.60 5.12 0.10
C GLY A 23 -8.01 5.40 -0.35
N LYS A 24 -8.37 4.88 -1.53
CA LYS A 24 -9.67 5.14 -2.14
C LYS A 24 -10.35 3.87 -2.62
N VAL A 25 -11.67 3.84 -2.49
CA VAL A 25 -12.53 2.88 -3.20
C VAL A 25 -13.50 3.69 -4.04
N SER A 26 -13.42 3.55 -5.36
CA SER A 26 -14.13 4.42 -6.29
C SER A 26 -13.82 5.91 -6.03
N ILE A 27 -14.83 6.72 -5.70
CA ILE A 27 -14.69 8.15 -5.37
C ILE A 27 -14.43 8.40 -3.88
N ASP A 28 -14.70 7.41 -3.03
CA ASP A 28 -14.66 7.56 -1.58
C ASP A 28 -13.25 7.38 -1.04
N SER A 29 -12.87 8.25 -0.11
CA SER A 29 -11.58 8.25 0.59
C SER A 29 -11.71 7.56 1.94
N TYR A 30 -10.86 6.58 2.21
CA TYR A 30 -10.86 5.79 3.44
C TYR A 30 -9.55 5.90 4.20
N THR A 31 -9.64 5.70 5.51
CA THR A 31 -8.48 5.51 6.38
C THR A 31 -8.74 4.40 7.39
N TYR A 32 -7.68 3.67 7.74
CA TYR A 32 -7.68 2.75 8.86
C TYR A 32 -6.33 2.80 9.56
N GLN A 33 -6.30 2.34 10.80
CA GLN A 33 -5.08 2.18 11.58
C GLN A 33 -4.90 0.73 11.98
N GLU A 34 -3.65 0.28 11.97
CA GLU A 34 -3.23 -0.99 12.52
C GLU A 34 -1.93 -0.83 13.31
N ASP A 35 -1.59 -1.82 14.12
CA ASP A 35 -0.27 -1.90 14.72
C ASP A 35 0.78 -2.21 13.65
N ILE A 36 2.01 -1.73 13.87
CA ILE A 36 3.12 -2.07 12.96
C ILE A 36 3.29 -3.59 12.95
N PRO A 37 3.11 -4.26 11.80
CA PRO A 37 3.11 -5.71 11.73
C PRO A 37 4.49 -6.24 12.07
N GLN A 38 4.53 -7.28 12.92
CA GLN A 38 5.74 -8.04 13.18
C GLN A 38 5.91 -9.06 12.05
N ILE A 39 7.10 -9.09 11.46
CA ILE A 39 7.43 -9.96 10.34
C ILE A 39 8.62 -10.82 10.76
N ASP A 40 8.45 -12.14 10.69
CA ASP A 40 9.50 -13.10 11.03
C ASP A 40 10.45 -13.26 9.83
N TRP A 41 11.45 -12.37 9.77
CA TRP A 41 12.47 -12.37 8.74
C TRP A 41 13.52 -13.45 8.96
N VAL A 42 13.87 -14.16 7.89
CA VAL A 42 15.01 -15.06 7.81
C VAL A 42 16.12 -14.35 7.03
N LEU A 43 17.24 -14.06 7.70
CA LEU A 43 18.39 -13.41 7.09
C LEU A 43 19.24 -14.44 6.33
N SER A 44 19.90 -14.01 5.26
CA SER A 44 20.90 -14.81 4.55
C SER A 44 22.20 -14.04 4.35
N ASP A 45 23.28 -14.75 4.01
CA ASP A 45 24.60 -14.15 3.76
C ASP A 45 24.70 -13.46 2.39
N SER A 46 23.61 -13.44 1.62
CA SER A 46 23.58 -12.81 0.30
C SER A 46 23.63 -11.30 0.41
N THR A 47 24.49 -10.68 -0.42
CA THR A 47 24.64 -9.23 -0.47
C THR A 47 24.47 -8.68 -1.88
N LYS A 48 24.03 -7.41 -1.97
CA LYS A 48 23.81 -6.70 -3.24
C LYS A 48 23.99 -5.19 -3.03
N MET A 49 24.53 -4.49 -4.02
CA MET A 49 24.61 -3.02 -4.00
C MET A 49 23.32 -2.40 -4.55
N ILE A 50 22.69 -1.50 -3.79
CA ILE A 50 21.46 -0.79 -4.18
C ILE A 50 21.60 0.68 -3.79
N CYS A 51 21.43 1.59 -4.76
CA CYS A 51 21.64 3.04 -4.56
C CYS A 51 22.99 3.40 -3.89
N GLY A 52 24.04 2.59 -4.12
CA GLY A 52 25.36 2.79 -3.50
C GLY A 52 25.51 2.26 -2.07
N TYR A 53 24.47 1.61 -1.53
CA TYR A 53 24.51 0.94 -0.22
C TYR A 53 24.69 -0.56 -0.38
N LEU A 54 25.57 -1.15 0.43
CA LEU A 54 25.61 -2.60 0.61
C LEU A 54 24.33 -3.02 1.33
N CYS A 55 23.60 -3.94 0.71
CA CYS A 55 22.36 -4.47 1.25
C CYS A 55 22.49 -5.97 1.48
N HIS A 56 21.84 -6.44 2.55
CA HIS A 56 21.74 -7.84 2.94
C HIS A 56 20.35 -8.36 2.60
N GLN A 57 20.28 -9.63 2.20
CA GLN A 57 19.01 -10.26 1.87
C GLN A 57 18.30 -10.77 3.14
N ALA A 58 16.99 -10.65 3.14
CA ALA A 58 16.11 -11.36 4.04
C ALA A 58 14.87 -11.87 3.31
N THR A 59 14.28 -12.96 3.78
CA THR A 59 13.04 -13.52 3.26
C THR A 59 12.01 -13.70 4.36
N ALA A 60 10.72 -13.60 4.01
CA ALA A 60 9.63 -13.84 4.95
C ALA A 60 8.35 -14.20 4.20
N VAL A 61 7.43 -14.91 4.88
CA VAL A 61 6.05 -15.06 4.43
C VAL A 61 5.22 -13.98 5.14
N PHE A 62 4.62 -13.07 4.39
CA PHE A 62 3.85 -11.98 4.95
C PHE A 62 2.63 -11.64 4.08
N ARG A 63 1.46 -11.56 4.72
CA ARG A 63 0.15 -11.30 4.11
C ARG A 63 -0.16 -12.23 2.92
N GLY A 64 0.18 -13.51 3.07
CA GLY A 64 -0.03 -14.54 2.04
C GLY A 64 0.92 -14.47 0.84
N ARG A 65 2.05 -13.75 0.94
CA ARG A 65 3.10 -13.70 -0.09
C ARG A 65 4.47 -14.04 0.48
N ASN A 66 5.29 -14.71 -0.32
CA ASN A 66 6.71 -14.88 -0.06
C ASN A 66 7.45 -13.63 -0.54
N TRP A 67 8.15 -12.96 0.36
CA TRP A 67 8.91 -11.74 0.10
C TRP A 67 10.40 -12.02 0.13
N ILE A 68 11.10 -11.39 -0.79
CA ILE A 68 12.56 -11.25 -0.78
C ILE A 68 12.84 -9.75 -0.64
N ALA A 69 13.47 -9.36 0.46
CA ALA A 69 13.82 -7.98 0.78
C ALA A 69 15.34 -7.81 0.86
N TRP A 70 15.81 -6.62 0.51
CA TRP A 70 17.20 -6.20 0.62
C TRP A 70 17.27 -4.93 1.47
N PHE A 71 17.98 -5.00 2.59
CA PHE A 71 18.09 -3.90 3.55
C PHE A 71 19.54 -3.48 3.75
N CYS A 72 19.78 -2.19 4.01
CA CYS A 72 21.12 -1.65 4.27
C CYS A 72 21.29 -1.16 5.72
N ASP A 73 22.52 -0.85 6.11
CA ASP A 73 22.90 -0.45 7.46
C ASP A 73 22.42 0.94 7.92
N ILE A 74 21.56 1.62 7.15
CA ILE A 74 20.89 2.83 7.64
C ILE A 74 19.97 2.39 8.79
N PRO A 75 20.15 2.90 10.04
CA PRO A 75 19.51 2.36 11.24
C PRO A 75 18.06 2.84 11.37
N LYS A 76 17.23 2.46 10.40
CA LYS A 76 15.81 2.75 10.29
C LYS A 76 15.11 1.48 9.83
N SER A 77 14.41 0.82 10.75
CA SER A 77 13.66 -0.42 10.50
C SER A 77 12.34 -0.13 9.75
N VAL A 78 12.45 0.41 8.55
CA VAL A 78 11.32 0.80 7.71
C VAL A 78 11.57 0.37 6.27
N GLY A 79 10.51 0.28 5.47
CA GLY A 79 10.60 -0.17 4.10
C GLY A 79 9.39 0.24 3.26
N PRO A 80 9.32 -0.22 2.01
CA PRO A 80 8.18 0.04 1.15
C PRO A 80 6.94 -0.69 1.68
N TRP A 81 5.76 -0.06 1.50
CA TRP A 81 4.48 -0.59 1.94
C TRP A 81 4.48 -0.87 3.46
N LYS A 82 4.25 -2.12 3.88
CA LYS A 82 4.18 -2.57 5.27
C LYS A 82 5.41 -3.38 5.69
N LEU A 83 6.37 -3.55 4.79
CA LEU A 83 7.59 -4.30 5.03
C LEU A 83 8.48 -3.48 5.98
N ASN A 84 8.65 -3.99 7.19
CA ASN A 84 9.39 -3.35 8.28
C ASN A 84 10.07 -4.45 9.13
N GLY A 85 10.77 -4.08 10.20
CA GLY A 85 11.28 -5.03 11.20
C GLY A 85 12.69 -5.56 10.93
N LEU A 86 13.30 -5.22 9.79
CA LEU A 86 14.72 -5.51 9.54
C LEU A 86 15.64 -4.52 10.27
N PRO A 87 16.89 -4.88 10.61
CA PRO A 87 17.81 -4.02 11.35
C PRO A 87 18.14 -2.67 10.67
N GLY A 88 17.84 -2.53 9.39
CA GLY A 88 18.01 -1.27 8.67
C GLY A 88 17.01 -1.07 7.54
N LEU A 89 17.28 -0.06 6.71
CA LEU A 89 16.34 0.45 5.72
C LEU A 89 16.21 -0.51 4.54
N ILE A 90 14.98 -0.96 4.24
CA ILE A 90 14.69 -1.79 3.07
C ILE A 90 14.75 -0.92 1.82
N LEU A 91 15.69 -1.21 0.92
CA LEU A 91 15.86 -0.49 -0.35
C LEU A 91 15.25 -1.24 -1.53
N GLU A 92 15.07 -2.55 -1.44
CA GLU A 92 14.38 -3.32 -2.46
C GLU A 92 13.55 -4.42 -1.79
N ALA A 93 12.36 -4.68 -2.34
CA ALA A 93 11.53 -5.80 -1.93
C ALA A 93 10.73 -6.30 -3.12
N GLN A 94 10.65 -7.61 -3.29
CA GLN A 94 9.86 -8.24 -4.34
C GLN A 94 9.10 -9.44 -3.78
N SER A 95 7.90 -9.66 -4.31
CA SER A 95 7.26 -10.95 -4.13
C SER A 95 7.98 -12.00 -4.98
N GLU A 96 8.01 -13.26 -4.52
CA GLU A 96 8.68 -14.36 -5.20
C GLU A 96 8.10 -14.62 -6.61
N ASP A 97 6.79 -14.41 -6.77
CA ASP A 97 6.08 -14.45 -8.06
C ASP A 97 6.37 -13.25 -8.96
N LYS A 98 7.17 -12.26 -8.50
CA LYS A 98 7.53 -11.00 -9.18
C LYS A 98 6.34 -10.14 -9.61
N GLU A 99 5.17 -10.39 -9.04
CA GLU A 99 3.98 -9.58 -9.29
C GLU A 99 4.08 -8.18 -8.68
N HIS A 100 4.81 -8.04 -7.57
CA HIS A 100 5.05 -6.79 -6.88
C HIS A 100 6.54 -6.60 -6.67
N THR A 101 7.08 -5.45 -7.06
CA THR A 101 8.49 -5.11 -6.89
C THR A 101 8.61 -3.64 -6.52
N PHE A 102 9.37 -3.39 -5.46
CA PHE A 102 9.75 -2.08 -4.98
C PHE A 102 11.27 -1.97 -5.08
N THR A 103 11.77 -0.94 -5.76
CA THR A 103 13.20 -0.68 -5.87
C THR A 103 13.44 0.79 -5.60
N ALA A 104 14.31 1.09 -4.64
CA ALA A 104 14.76 2.44 -4.37
C ALA A 104 15.51 2.98 -5.60
N ILE A 105 15.18 4.21 -5.98
CA ILE A 105 15.86 4.92 -7.07
C ILE A 105 16.91 5.88 -6.49
N SER A 106 16.61 6.49 -5.35
CA SER A 106 17.53 7.39 -4.65
C SER A 106 17.23 7.42 -3.16
N VAL A 107 18.25 7.70 -2.36
CA VAL A 107 18.14 7.96 -0.92
C VAL A 107 18.67 9.36 -0.67
N ARG A 108 17.88 10.18 0.03
CA ARG A 108 18.25 11.56 0.37
C ARG A 108 17.86 11.89 1.81
N LYS A 109 18.72 12.63 2.50
CA LYS A 109 18.38 13.20 3.80
C LYS A 109 17.45 14.40 3.59
N SER A 110 16.45 14.55 4.45
CA SER A 110 15.53 15.68 4.44
C SER A 110 15.21 16.07 5.88
N SER A 111 15.26 17.37 6.16
CA SER A 111 14.77 17.98 7.40
C SER A 111 13.33 18.50 7.28
N SER A 112 12.73 18.43 6.10
CA SER A 112 11.34 18.84 5.92
C SER A 112 10.40 17.90 6.69
N PRO A 113 9.41 18.43 7.43
CA PRO A 113 8.40 17.60 8.06
C PRO A 113 7.56 16.85 7.02
N ILE A 114 7.07 15.68 7.40
CA ILE A 114 6.05 14.95 6.64
C ILE A 114 4.70 15.59 6.95
N ILE A 115 3.98 15.99 5.91
CA ILE A 115 2.68 16.66 6.05
C ILE A 115 1.65 15.85 5.28
N VAL A 116 0.55 15.53 5.96
CA VAL A 116 -0.63 14.91 5.38
C VAL A 116 -1.69 16.00 5.21
N ARG A 117 -2.38 16.02 4.07
CA ARG A 117 -3.50 16.96 3.88
C ARG A 117 -4.59 16.63 4.88
N ASP A 118 -5.12 17.67 5.51
CA ASP A 118 -6.36 17.53 6.27
C ASP A 118 -7.50 17.32 5.25
N THR A 119 -8.01 16.10 5.22
CA THR A 119 -9.08 15.67 4.32
C THR A 119 -9.96 14.74 5.12
N GLU A 120 -11.27 14.82 4.92
CA GLU A 120 -12.17 13.87 5.57
C GLU A 120 -12.01 12.50 4.93
N TYR A 121 -11.68 11.50 5.75
CA TYR A 121 -11.59 10.11 5.36
C TYR A 121 -12.64 9.31 6.13
N PHE A 122 -13.33 8.39 5.45
CA PHE A 122 -14.15 7.40 6.13
C PHE A 122 -13.26 6.45 6.92
N LYS A 123 -13.40 6.47 8.24
CA LYS A 123 -12.69 5.56 9.14
C LYS A 123 -13.28 4.15 9.00
N THR A 124 -12.41 3.16 8.86
CA THR A 124 -12.80 1.75 8.70
C THR A 124 -11.75 0.82 9.30
N THR A 125 -11.91 -0.49 9.16
CA THR A 125 -10.87 -1.49 9.45
C THR A 125 -10.16 -1.93 8.17
N ARG A 126 -8.96 -2.52 8.30
CA ARG A 126 -8.21 -3.09 7.18
C ARG A 126 -9.05 -4.11 6.42
N GLU A 127 -9.74 -5.00 7.13
CA GLU A 127 -10.55 -6.08 6.57
C GLU A 127 -11.73 -5.53 5.76
N HIS A 128 -12.44 -4.54 6.30
CA HIS A 128 -13.54 -3.88 5.61
C HIS A 128 -13.05 -3.12 4.38
N PHE A 129 -11.90 -2.44 4.47
CA PHE A 129 -11.30 -1.76 3.34
C PHE A 129 -10.90 -2.74 2.23
N ASN A 130 -10.16 -3.80 2.57
CA ASN A 130 -9.72 -4.83 1.62
C ASN A 130 -10.93 -5.48 0.93
N LYS A 131 -11.99 -5.78 1.70
CA LYS A 131 -13.24 -6.28 1.14
C LYS A 131 -13.91 -5.28 0.18
N ALA A 132 -13.99 -4.00 0.56
CA ALA A 132 -14.56 -2.97 -0.30
C ALA A 132 -13.78 -2.81 -1.62
N VAL A 133 -12.44 -2.88 -1.57
CA VAL A 133 -11.59 -2.89 -2.77
C VAL A 133 -11.89 -4.12 -3.64
N ALA A 134 -11.91 -5.32 -3.05
CA ALA A 134 -12.18 -6.56 -3.77
C ALA A 134 -13.57 -6.53 -4.45
N ASP A 135 -14.61 -6.13 -3.71
CA ASP A 135 -15.97 -6.01 -4.21
C ASP A 135 -16.03 -4.98 -5.37
N TYR A 136 -15.40 -3.82 -5.21
CA TYR A 136 -15.34 -2.79 -6.26
C TYR A 136 -14.60 -3.27 -7.51
N LYS A 137 -13.50 -4.00 -7.35
CA LYS A 137 -12.74 -4.55 -8.48
C LYS A 137 -13.52 -5.66 -9.19
N SER A 138 -14.34 -6.41 -8.47
CA SER A 138 -15.20 -7.47 -9.02
C SER A 138 -16.37 -6.92 -9.84
N ASP A 139 -17.03 -5.86 -9.37
CA ASP A 139 -18.12 -5.18 -10.06
C ASP A 139 -18.12 -3.67 -9.73
N PRO A 140 -17.39 -2.84 -10.50
CA PRO A 140 -17.35 -1.39 -10.29
C PRO A 140 -18.70 -0.72 -10.50
N THR A 141 -19.63 -1.38 -11.22
CA THR A 141 -20.95 -0.83 -11.54
C THR A 141 -21.91 -0.92 -10.36
N LYS A 142 -21.62 -1.79 -9.37
CA LYS A 142 -22.48 -2.02 -8.21
C LYS A 142 -22.73 -0.74 -7.42
N SER A 143 -21.71 0.09 -7.22
CA SER A 143 -21.84 1.39 -6.52
C SER A 143 -22.57 2.45 -7.34
N TRP A 144 -22.61 2.31 -8.67
CA TRP A 144 -23.24 3.27 -9.58
C TRP A 144 -24.70 2.95 -9.89
N LYS A 145 -25.09 1.68 -9.95
CA LYS A 145 -26.45 1.24 -10.33
C LYS A 145 -27.57 1.86 -9.49
N ASN A 146 -27.30 2.14 -8.22
CA ASN A 146 -28.26 2.74 -7.29
C ASN A 146 -27.93 4.20 -6.96
N SER A 147 -26.97 4.81 -7.66
CA SER A 147 -26.55 6.19 -7.42
C SER A 147 -27.42 7.17 -8.20
N PRO A 148 -27.78 8.33 -7.63
CA PRO A 148 -28.38 9.44 -8.37
C PRO A 148 -27.53 9.93 -9.54
N LEU A 149 -26.22 9.65 -9.51
CA LEU A 149 -25.23 10.01 -10.53
C LEU A 149 -25.12 8.99 -11.67
N ALA A 150 -25.96 7.94 -11.67
CA ALA A 150 -25.97 6.97 -12.75
C ALA A 150 -26.31 7.67 -14.09
N PRO A 151 -25.59 7.36 -15.19
CA PRO A 151 -25.84 7.99 -16.47
C PRO A 151 -27.25 7.65 -16.96
N LYS A 152 -27.98 8.67 -17.41
CA LYS A 152 -29.35 8.56 -17.91
C LYS A 152 -29.39 8.86 -19.41
N ASP A 153 -30.33 8.23 -20.11
CA ASP A 153 -30.63 8.56 -21.50
C ASP A 153 -31.40 9.89 -21.59
N MET A 154 -31.71 10.31 -22.82
CA MET A 154 -32.46 11.54 -23.10
C MET A 154 -33.87 11.56 -22.48
N ASN A 155 -34.40 10.39 -22.10
CA ASN A 155 -35.72 10.23 -21.48
C ASN A 155 -35.62 10.08 -19.95
N GLY A 156 -34.44 10.27 -19.36
CA GLY A 156 -34.21 10.17 -17.92
C GLY A 156 -34.12 8.75 -17.39
N LYS A 157 -34.12 7.72 -18.25
CA LYS A 157 -33.98 6.32 -17.86
C LYS A 157 -32.51 5.98 -17.68
N THR A 158 -32.20 5.26 -16.60
CA THR A 158 -30.82 4.82 -16.32
C THR A 158 -30.29 3.95 -17.46
N MET A 159 -29.16 4.34 -18.04
CA MET A 159 -28.50 3.57 -19.08
C MET A 159 -27.86 2.31 -18.49
N PRO A 160 -27.87 1.18 -19.22
CA PRO A 160 -27.21 -0.04 -18.76
C PRO A 160 -25.69 0.19 -18.70
N ILE A 161 -25.13 0.09 -17.50
CA ILE A 161 -23.67 0.16 -17.30
C ILE A 161 -23.11 -1.25 -17.57
N PRO A 162 -22.20 -1.42 -18.57
CA PRO A 162 -21.64 -2.73 -18.89
C PRO A 162 -20.95 -3.33 -17.67
N LYS A 163 -21.29 -4.59 -17.33
CA LYS A 163 -20.56 -5.32 -16.30
C LYS A 163 -19.13 -5.55 -16.80
N ARG A 164 -18.16 -5.16 -15.97
CA ARG A 164 -16.74 -5.43 -16.21
C ARG A 164 -16.05 -5.78 -14.90
N LYS A 165 -15.08 -6.67 -14.96
CA LYS A 165 -14.15 -6.92 -13.86
C LYS A 165 -12.90 -6.08 -14.10
N LEU A 166 -12.41 -5.43 -13.06
CA LEU A 166 -11.13 -4.71 -13.13
C LEU A 166 -9.99 -5.66 -12.77
N PHE A 167 -8.79 -5.34 -13.29
CA PHE A 167 -7.58 -6.02 -12.85
C PHE A 167 -7.45 -5.90 -11.32
N TYR A 168 -7.23 -7.04 -10.67
CA TYR A 168 -7.12 -7.15 -9.23
C TYR A 168 -5.99 -8.11 -8.88
N ASN A 169 -4.89 -7.53 -8.41
CA ASN A 169 -3.76 -8.25 -7.86
C ASN A 169 -3.34 -7.56 -6.56
N PRO A 170 -3.98 -7.89 -5.41
CA PRO A 170 -3.74 -7.19 -4.15
C PRO A 170 -2.38 -7.56 -3.56
N LEU A 171 -1.75 -6.64 -2.83
CA LEU A 171 -0.53 -6.92 -2.05
C LEU A 171 -0.80 -7.93 -0.93
N GLU A 172 -2.01 -7.91 -0.35
CA GLU A 172 -2.48 -8.85 0.68
C GLU A 172 -3.33 -9.95 0.05
N LYS A 173 -2.94 -11.22 0.22
CA LYS A 173 -3.70 -12.40 -0.25
C LYS A 173 -4.54 -13.09 0.85
N GLU A 174 -4.30 -12.74 2.11
CA GLU A 174 -5.05 -13.22 3.28
C GLU A 174 -6.34 -12.44 3.56
#